data_AF-A0A7V8ZHB8-F1
#
_entry.id   AF-A0A7V8ZHB8-F1
#
_cell.length_a   1.000
_cell.length_b   1.000
_cell.length_c   1.000
_cell.angle_alpha   90.00
_cell.angle_beta   90.00
_cell.angle_gamma   90.00
#
_symmetry.space_group_name_H-M   'P 1'
#
loop_
_entity.id
_entity.type
_entity.pdbx_description
1 polymer ?
#
loop_
_entity_poly.entity_id
_entity_poly.type
_entity_poly.pdbx_seq_one_letter_code
_entity_poly.pdbx_strand_id
1 'polypeptide(L)'
;MLDRLEASSLLPEETAEDRAAREALGPKPGREAPVSERAAHARERTRLTFRRLSGLDRSGPPPAQTLYGAPLNVWTIPNVIGMVRAIIIPIFLVLAISSDSGTDALPAALFLLCAVGDYADGITARITGQFSRFGALMDPIVDRCLVLAGVAVVIVHDLLPLWALLLLVVRELYVLYNGRVAIKAKLDLKINWPGRLAVFPVMASLFSAIAGLRTTAEVLLYLGLGLSYYAAFLYRRDGRLQLAARAAPSSSR
;
A
#
# COMPACT_ATOMS: atom_id res chain seq x y z
N MET A 1 -20.62 68.20 -2.26
CA MET A 1 -19.58 67.17 -1.99
C MET A 1 -19.22 67.24 -0.51
N LEU A 2 -20.21 67.03 0.36
CA LEU A 2 -20.11 67.15 1.83
C LEU A 2 -21.27 66.33 2.41
N ASP A 3 -21.14 65.01 2.51
CA ASP A 3 -22.11 64.21 3.29
C ASP A 3 -21.65 62.77 3.58
N ARG A 4 -20.40 62.58 4.03
CA ARG A 4 -19.93 61.21 4.34
C ARG A 4 -18.81 61.12 5.39
N LEU A 5 -18.86 61.93 6.45
CA LEU A 5 -17.87 61.87 7.53
C LEU A 5 -18.43 61.87 8.98
N GLU A 6 -19.74 61.66 9.20
CA GLU A 6 -20.32 61.65 10.57
C GLU A 6 -21.19 60.41 10.89
N ALA A 7 -20.79 59.22 10.45
CA ALA A 7 -21.53 57.98 10.76
C ALA A 7 -20.64 56.82 11.22
N SER A 8 -19.61 57.10 12.04
CA SER A 8 -18.76 56.05 12.63
C SER A 8 -18.49 56.29 14.13
N SER A 9 -19.49 56.72 14.89
CA SER A 9 -19.32 56.97 16.34
C SER A 9 -20.45 56.41 17.22
N LEU A 10 -21.23 55.44 16.73
CA LEU A 10 -22.35 54.87 17.50
C LEU A 10 -22.40 53.33 17.43
N LEU A 11 -21.27 52.66 17.62
CA LEU A 11 -21.31 51.27 18.10
C LEU A 11 -21.14 51.31 19.62
N PRO A 12 -22.11 50.82 20.42
CA PRO A 12 -21.96 50.78 21.86
C PRO A 12 -20.73 49.94 22.22
N GLU A 13 -19.83 50.50 23.02
CA GLU A 13 -18.68 49.75 23.53
C GLU A 13 -19.21 48.59 24.38
N GLU A 14 -18.99 47.37 23.89
CA GLU A 14 -19.28 46.12 24.61
C GLU A 14 -18.52 46.17 25.94
N THR A 15 -19.25 46.34 27.05
CA THR A 15 -18.65 46.53 28.37
C THR A 15 -17.90 45.26 28.79
N ALA A 16 -16.88 45.43 29.63
CA ALA A 16 -16.11 44.29 30.16
C ALA A 16 -17.01 43.26 30.88
N GLU A 17 -18.17 43.67 31.40
CA GLU A 17 -19.19 42.79 31.96
C GLU A 17 -19.90 41.94 30.90
N ASP A 18 -20.19 42.47 29.72
CA ASP A 18 -20.80 41.73 28.60
C ASP A 18 -19.84 40.68 28.02
N ARG A 19 -18.53 40.97 27.99
CA ARG A 19 -17.49 39.98 27.66
C ARG A 19 -17.39 38.89 28.71
N ALA A 20 -17.39 39.26 29.99
CA ALA A 20 -17.32 38.29 31.09
C ALA A 20 -18.57 37.39 31.13
N ALA A 21 -19.76 37.92 30.81
CA ALA A 21 -21.00 37.15 30.70
C ALA A 21 -20.96 36.14 29.53
N ARG A 22 -20.34 36.52 28.40
CA ARG A 22 -20.12 35.62 27.26
C ARG A 22 -19.08 34.54 27.53
N GLU A 23 -18.02 34.83 28.28
CA GLU A 23 -17.02 33.84 28.68
C GLU A 23 -17.54 32.88 29.76
N ALA A 24 -18.43 33.33 30.65
CA ALA A 24 -19.10 32.48 31.64
C ALA A 24 -20.10 31.50 30.99
N LEU A 25 -20.68 31.88 29.85
CA LEU A 25 -21.42 30.98 28.96
C LEU A 25 -20.42 30.21 28.09
N GLY A 26 -19.83 29.16 28.67
CA GLY A 26 -18.94 28.23 27.97
C GLY A 26 -19.48 27.78 26.60
N PRO A 27 -18.64 27.20 25.72
CA PRO A 27 -18.99 26.93 24.33
C PRO A 27 -20.33 26.22 24.27
N LYS A 28 -21.32 26.88 23.62
CA LYS A 28 -22.65 26.29 23.42
C LYS A 28 -22.43 24.87 22.92
N PRO A 29 -22.98 23.84 23.59
CA PRO A 29 -22.81 22.46 23.15
C PRO A 29 -23.22 22.44 21.69
N GLY A 30 -22.25 22.11 20.83
CA GLY A 30 -22.41 22.21 19.40
C GLY A 30 -23.70 21.51 19.04
N ARG A 31 -24.61 22.20 18.36
CA ARG A 31 -25.83 21.61 17.82
C ARG A 31 -25.41 20.30 17.16
N GLU A 32 -25.79 19.20 17.77
CA GLU A 32 -25.55 17.88 17.21
C GLU A 32 -26.16 17.90 15.81
N ALA A 33 -25.31 17.78 14.79
CA ALA A 33 -25.78 17.75 13.41
C ALA A 33 -26.93 16.73 13.32
N PRO A 34 -28.09 17.11 12.74
CA PRO A 34 -29.26 16.25 12.71
C PRO A 34 -28.90 14.87 12.18
N VAL A 35 -29.55 13.83 12.70
CA VAL A 35 -29.27 12.41 12.36
C VAL A 35 -29.28 12.18 10.84
N SER A 36 -30.04 12.97 10.09
CA SER A 36 -30.06 12.99 8.63
C SER A 36 -28.76 13.49 7.98
N GLU A 37 -28.10 14.52 8.52
CA GLU A 37 -26.79 15.00 8.05
C GLU A 37 -25.67 14.03 8.45
N ARG A 38 -25.74 13.45 9.65
CA ARG A 38 -24.81 12.37 10.07
C ARG A 38 -24.98 11.13 9.19
N ALA A 39 -26.21 10.76 8.84
CA ALA A 39 -26.51 9.64 7.95
C ALA A 39 -26.13 9.95 6.49
N ALA A 40 -26.27 11.20 6.03
CA ALA A 40 -25.82 11.63 4.71
C ALA A 40 -24.29 11.60 4.62
N HIS A 41 -23.56 12.15 5.60
CA HIS A 41 -22.10 12.05 5.68
C HIS A 41 -21.60 10.61 5.92
N ALA A 42 -22.39 9.75 6.58
CA ALA A 42 -22.09 8.33 6.69
C ALA A 42 -22.26 7.61 5.34
N ARG A 43 -23.34 7.92 4.60
CA ARG A 43 -23.63 7.37 3.26
C ARG A 43 -22.64 7.86 2.20
N GLU A 44 -22.17 9.10 2.32
CA GLU A 44 -21.17 9.68 1.43
C GLU A 44 -19.78 9.06 1.67
N ARG A 45 -19.46 8.70 2.92
CA ARG A 45 -18.27 7.89 3.26
C ARG A 45 -18.30 6.46 2.71
N THR A 46 -19.46 5.93 2.32
CA THR A 46 -19.61 4.51 1.91
C THR A 46 -19.32 4.26 0.43
N ARG A 47 -19.29 5.27 -0.44
CA ARG A 47 -18.90 5.05 -1.85
C ARG A 47 -17.38 4.96 -1.95
N LEU A 48 -16.84 3.78 -1.65
CA LEU A 48 -15.50 3.41 -2.05
C LEU A 48 -15.42 3.49 -3.57
N THR A 49 -14.81 4.56 -4.09
CA THR A 49 -14.52 4.70 -5.52
C THR A 49 -13.73 3.47 -5.98
N PHE A 50 -13.93 3.01 -7.22
CA PHE A 50 -13.18 1.89 -7.79
C PHE A 50 -11.66 2.01 -7.57
N ARG A 51 -11.12 3.23 -7.63
CA ARG A 51 -9.71 3.54 -7.33
C ARG A 51 -9.33 3.22 -5.87
N ARG A 52 -10.16 3.53 -4.88
CA ARG A 52 -9.90 3.14 -3.48
C ARG A 52 -10.07 1.64 -3.28
N LEU A 53 -11.06 1.03 -3.91
CA LEU A 53 -11.34 -0.41 -3.80
C LEU A 53 -10.20 -1.28 -4.36
N SER A 54 -9.74 -0.98 -5.57
CA SER A 54 -8.55 -1.59 -6.20
C SER A 54 -7.24 -1.24 -5.46
N GLY A 55 -7.34 -0.37 -4.46
CA GLY A 55 -6.20 0.16 -3.72
C GLY A 55 -5.30 1.02 -4.58
N LEU A 56 -5.72 1.40 -5.79
CA LEU A 56 -5.03 2.38 -6.64
C LEU A 56 -4.85 3.68 -5.84
N ASP A 57 -5.90 4.17 -5.20
CA ASP A 57 -5.83 5.32 -4.31
C ASP A 57 -5.68 4.90 -2.84
N ARG A 58 -4.47 5.08 -2.28
CA ARG A 58 -4.16 4.92 -0.84
C ARG A 58 -3.93 6.27 -0.15
N SER A 59 -4.45 7.36 -0.72
CA SER A 59 -4.30 8.69 -0.15
C SER A 59 -5.12 8.78 1.14
N GLY A 60 -4.46 8.60 2.28
CA GLY A 60 -5.08 8.67 3.60
C GLY A 60 -4.17 8.09 4.69
N PRO A 61 -4.41 8.44 5.97
CA PRO A 61 -3.69 7.82 7.07
C PRO A 61 -3.96 6.30 7.12
N PRO A 62 -2.97 5.48 7.46
CA PRO A 62 -3.16 4.04 7.59
C PRO A 62 -4.25 3.71 8.63
N PRO A 63 -5.00 2.60 8.47
CA PRO A 63 -6.03 2.21 9.42
C PRO A 63 -5.46 2.04 10.82
N ALA A 64 -6.17 2.55 11.85
CA ALA A 64 -5.69 2.51 13.24
C ALA A 64 -5.33 1.10 13.72
N GLN A 65 -6.00 0.07 13.20
CA GLN A 65 -5.78 -1.34 13.53
C GLN A 65 -4.45 -1.90 13.00
N THR A 66 -3.78 -1.20 12.07
CA THR A 66 -2.48 -1.60 11.50
C THR A 66 -1.30 -0.91 12.18
N LEU A 67 -1.56 0.08 13.04
CA LEU A 67 -0.53 0.88 13.70
C LEU A 67 0.24 0.08 14.75
N TYR A 68 1.47 0.52 15.04
CA TYR A 68 2.27 -0.05 16.12
C TYR A 68 1.55 0.08 17.47
N GLY A 69 1.51 -1.01 18.24
CA GLY A 69 0.77 -1.08 19.50
C GLY A 69 -0.66 -1.58 19.40
N ALA A 70 -1.24 -1.69 18.18
CA ALA A 70 -2.53 -2.33 17.98
C ALA A 70 -2.45 -3.85 18.29
N PRO A 71 -3.57 -4.47 18.75
CA PRO A 71 -3.62 -5.91 19.00
C PRO A 71 -3.45 -6.71 17.71
N LEU A 72 -2.80 -7.87 17.83
CA LEU A 72 -2.57 -8.81 16.72
C LEU A 72 -3.82 -9.67 16.49
N ASN A 73 -4.91 -9.05 16.04
CA ASN A 73 -6.15 -9.76 15.74
C ASN A 73 -5.94 -10.68 14.54
N VAL A 74 -5.81 -11.98 14.79
CA VAL A 74 -5.58 -12.99 13.73
C VAL A 74 -6.86 -13.34 13.00
N TRP A 75 -8.01 -13.37 13.70
CA TRP A 75 -9.30 -13.78 13.16
C TRP A 75 -9.99 -12.66 12.37
N THR A 76 -9.51 -12.41 11.16
CA THR A 76 -10.18 -11.56 10.16
C THR A 76 -10.25 -12.30 8.84
N ILE A 77 -11.26 -12.00 8.01
CA ILE A 77 -11.42 -12.66 6.71
C ILE A 77 -10.16 -12.49 5.83
N PRO A 78 -9.56 -11.28 5.73
CA PRO A 78 -8.32 -11.10 4.96
C PRO A 78 -7.15 -11.95 5.49
N ASN A 79 -6.98 -12.03 6.81
CA ASN A 79 -5.90 -12.83 7.39
C ASN A 79 -6.07 -14.33 7.12
N VAL A 80 -7.32 -14.84 7.13
CA VAL A 80 -7.58 -16.25 6.82
C VAL A 80 -7.15 -16.56 5.39
N ILE A 81 -7.44 -15.66 4.43
CA ILE A 81 -6.96 -15.79 3.05
C ILE A 81 -5.42 -15.81 3.01
N GLY A 82 -4.76 -14.88 3.70
CA GLY A 82 -3.30 -14.84 3.81
C GLY A 82 -2.68 -16.09 4.45
N MET A 83 -3.30 -16.65 5.48
CA MET A 83 -2.86 -17.89 6.14
C MET A 83 -3.01 -19.11 5.23
N VAL A 84 -4.13 -19.20 4.50
CA VAL A 84 -4.34 -20.26 3.50
C VAL A 84 -3.27 -20.17 2.42
N ARG A 85 -2.95 -18.97 1.91
CA ARG A 85 -1.84 -18.77 0.97
C ARG A 85 -0.50 -19.24 1.55
N ALA A 86 -0.21 -18.90 2.80
CA ALA A 86 1.02 -19.31 3.46
C ALA A 86 1.19 -20.85 3.54
N ILE A 87 0.07 -21.60 3.61
CA ILE A 87 0.07 -23.06 3.56
C ILE A 87 0.16 -23.59 2.12
N ILE A 88 -0.49 -22.92 1.16
CA ILE A 88 -0.45 -23.34 -0.25
C ILE A 88 0.94 -23.17 -0.86
N ILE A 89 1.69 -22.12 -0.49
CA ILE A 89 3.04 -21.86 -1.04
C ILE A 89 4.00 -23.05 -0.90
N PRO A 90 4.21 -23.67 0.29
CA PRO A 90 5.08 -24.83 0.40
C PRO A 90 4.54 -26.05 -0.35
N ILE A 91 3.22 -26.25 -0.41
CA ILE A 91 2.60 -27.32 -1.20
C ILE A 91 2.89 -27.13 -2.69
N PHE A 92 2.67 -25.91 -3.19
CA PHE A 92 3.03 -25.49 -4.54
C PHE A 92 4.50 -25.78 -4.82
N LEU A 93 5.40 -25.37 -3.93
CA LEU A 93 6.84 -25.50 -4.13
C LEU A 93 7.26 -26.97 -4.25
N VAL A 94 6.76 -27.84 -3.36
CA VAL A 94 7.07 -29.27 -3.40
C VAL A 94 6.56 -29.90 -4.69
N LEU A 95 5.32 -29.62 -5.09
CA LEU A 95 4.74 -30.17 -6.31
C LEU A 95 5.47 -29.66 -7.57
N ALA A 96 5.82 -28.38 -7.60
CA ALA A 96 6.49 -27.76 -8.73
C ALA A 96 7.94 -28.25 -8.91
N ILE A 97 8.68 -28.42 -7.81
CA ILE A 97 10.05 -28.98 -7.85
C ILE A 97 10.03 -30.46 -8.23
N SER A 98 9.02 -31.21 -7.78
CA SER A 98 8.89 -32.65 -8.08
C SER A 98 8.36 -32.94 -9.49
N SER A 99 7.93 -31.92 -10.23
CA SER A 99 7.53 -32.03 -11.63
C SER A 99 8.74 -32.34 -12.51
N ASP A 100 8.61 -33.22 -13.51
CA ASP A 100 9.70 -33.49 -14.47
C ASP A 100 10.02 -32.29 -15.36
N SER A 101 9.02 -31.46 -15.65
CA SER A 101 9.14 -30.32 -16.57
C SER A 101 9.11 -28.95 -15.88
N GLY A 102 8.60 -28.90 -14.65
CA GLY A 102 8.29 -27.64 -13.96
C GLY A 102 7.09 -26.88 -14.52
N THR A 103 6.38 -27.46 -15.51
CA THR A 103 5.31 -26.78 -16.26
C THR A 103 3.91 -27.37 -16.07
N ASP A 104 3.73 -28.18 -15.01
CA ASP A 104 2.47 -28.88 -14.78
C ASP A 104 1.33 -27.92 -14.39
N ALA A 105 0.12 -28.25 -14.86
CA ALA A 105 -1.07 -27.42 -14.68
C ALA A 105 -1.44 -27.20 -13.19
N LEU A 106 -1.23 -28.20 -12.33
CA LEU A 106 -1.57 -28.10 -10.91
C LEU A 106 -0.68 -27.09 -10.17
N PRO A 107 0.67 -27.18 -10.21
CA PRO A 107 1.54 -26.13 -9.71
C PRO A 107 1.24 -24.74 -10.27
N ALA A 108 0.99 -24.62 -11.58
CA ALA A 108 0.62 -23.35 -12.19
C ALA A 108 -0.67 -22.77 -11.60
N ALA A 109 -1.69 -23.61 -11.40
CA ALA A 109 -2.97 -23.21 -10.79
C ALA A 109 -2.80 -22.79 -9.32
N LEU A 110 -1.99 -23.50 -8.54
CA LEU A 110 -1.71 -23.13 -7.14
C LEU A 110 -0.95 -21.80 -7.05
N PHE A 111 0.04 -21.59 -7.92
CA PHE A 111 0.76 -20.32 -8.00
C PHE A 111 -0.19 -19.17 -8.34
N LEU A 112 -1.05 -19.35 -9.36
CA LEU A 112 -2.04 -18.36 -9.75
C LEU A 112 -3.03 -18.05 -8.61
N LEU A 113 -3.53 -19.09 -7.93
CA LEU A 113 -4.43 -18.94 -6.79
C LEU A 113 -3.78 -18.10 -5.68
N CYS A 114 -2.52 -18.37 -5.36
CA CYS A 114 -1.76 -17.59 -4.37
C CYS A 114 -1.54 -16.14 -4.81
N ALA A 115 -1.22 -15.91 -6.08
CA ALA A 115 -0.98 -14.58 -6.63
C ALA A 115 -2.26 -13.72 -6.68
N VAL A 116 -3.39 -14.32 -7.07
CA VAL A 116 -4.70 -13.66 -7.07
C VAL A 116 -5.21 -13.44 -5.65
N GLY A 117 -4.91 -14.38 -4.74
CA GLY A 117 -5.31 -14.30 -3.33
C GLY A 117 -4.82 -13.04 -2.62
N ASP A 118 -3.59 -12.58 -2.90
CA ASP A 118 -3.03 -11.32 -2.39
C ASP A 118 -3.88 -10.10 -2.76
N TYR A 119 -4.33 -10.07 -4.01
CA TYR A 119 -5.18 -8.97 -4.44
C TYR A 119 -6.59 -9.08 -3.82
N ALA A 120 -7.09 -10.31 -3.66
CA ALA A 120 -8.40 -10.61 -3.11
C ALA A 120 -8.49 -10.28 -1.61
N ASP A 121 -7.48 -10.59 -0.80
CA ASP A 121 -7.46 -10.26 0.64
C ASP A 121 -7.46 -8.74 0.87
N GLY A 122 -6.70 -7.99 0.07
CA GLY A 122 -6.65 -6.53 0.13
C GLY A 122 -7.94 -5.87 -0.30
N ILE A 123 -8.66 -6.43 -1.28
CA ILE A 123 -10.02 -5.98 -1.62
C ILE A 123 -10.98 -6.31 -0.48
N THR A 124 -10.91 -7.52 0.04
CA THR A 124 -11.79 -8.00 1.12
C THR A 124 -11.63 -7.14 2.37
N ALA A 125 -10.41 -6.76 2.74
CA ALA A 125 -10.13 -5.86 3.86
C ALA A 125 -10.79 -4.49 3.68
N ARG A 126 -10.79 -3.95 2.45
CA ARG A 126 -11.40 -2.64 2.14
C ARG A 126 -12.92 -2.69 2.11
N ILE A 127 -13.50 -3.77 1.60
CA ILE A 127 -14.95 -3.97 1.56
C ILE A 127 -15.50 -4.19 2.97
N THR A 128 -14.85 -5.06 3.74
CA THR A 128 -15.31 -5.45 5.08
C THR A 128 -14.89 -4.45 6.17
N GLY A 129 -13.95 -3.55 5.88
CA GLY A 129 -13.34 -2.66 6.86
C GLY A 129 -12.49 -3.40 7.90
N GLN A 130 -12.20 -4.68 7.68
CA GLN A 130 -11.40 -5.50 8.58
C GLN A 130 -9.91 -5.33 8.26
N PHE A 131 -9.20 -4.62 9.13
CA PHE A 131 -7.75 -4.48 9.06
C PHE A 131 -7.13 -5.05 10.34
N SER A 132 -5.93 -5.62 10.22
CA SER A 132 -5.20 -6.12 11.38
C SER A 132 -3.70 -5.83 11.26
N ARG A 133 -3.05 -5.59 12.40
CA ARG A 133 -1.59 -5.46 12.47
C ARG A 133 -0.89 -6.77 12.13
N PHE A 134 -1.50 -7.91 12.46
CA PHE A 134 -0.96 -9.23 12.12
C PHE A 134 -0.85 -9.41 10.60
N GLY A 135 -1.95 -9.18 9.86
CA GLY A 135 -1.96 -9.22 8.40
C GLY A 135 -0.94 -8.26 7.80
N ALA A 136 -0.93 -7.00 8.25
CA ALA A 136 0.03 -6.00 7.76
C ALA A 136 1.52 -6.40 7.94
N LEU A 137 1.83 -7.27 8.91
CA LEU A 137 3.17 -7.83 9.11
C LEU A 137 3.41 -9.10 8.29
N MET A 138 2.39 -9.94 8.13
CA MET A 138 2.46 -11.22 7.42
C MET A 138 2.47 -11.05 5.90
N ASP A 139 1.68 -10.14 5.34
CA ASP A 139 1.50 -10.00 3.89
C ASP A 139 2.85 -9.82 3.16
N PRO A 140 3.76 -8.91 3.58
CA PRO A 140 5.05 -8.72 2.90
C PRO A 140 6.01 -9.92 3.02
N ILE A 141 5.74 -10.85 3.94
CA ILE A 141 6.50 -12.09 4.12
C ILE A 141 5.94 -13.14 3.15
N VAL A 142 4.62 -13.36 3.18
CA VAL A 142 3.94 -14.34 2.33
C VAL A 142 4.13 -14.02 0.85
N ASP A 143 4.04 -12.74 0.47
CA ASP A 143 4.29 -12.29 -0.90
C ASP A 143 5.70 -12.63 -1.38
N ARG A 144 6.70 -12.37 -0.55
CA ARG A 144 8.10 -12.69 -0.89
C ARG A 144 8.34 -14.18 -0.93
N CYS A 145 7.74 -14.96 -0.04
CA CYS A 145 7.80 -16.40 -0.09
C CYS A 145 7.24 -16.94 -1.41
N LEU A 146 6.13 -16.40 -1.91
CA LEU A 146 5.58 -16.78 -3.21
C LEU A 146 6.53 -16.43 -4.38
N VAL A 147 7.09 -15.21 -4.40
CA VAL A 147 8.06 -14.81 -5.45
C VAL A 147 9.29 -15.72 -5.42
N LEU A 148 9.88 -15.93 -4.24
CA LEU A 148 11.09 -16.74 -4.09
C LEU A 148 10.82 -18.21 -4.43
N ALA A 149 9.66 -18.75 -4.06
CA ALA A 149 9.23 -20.09 -4.44
C ALA A 149 9.10 -20.22 -5.97
N GLY A 150 8.45 -19.25 -6.63
CA GLY A 150 8.35 -19.23 -8.09
C GLY A 150 9.72 -19.13 -8.78
N VAL A 151 10.60 -18.26 -8.29
CA VAL A 151 11.98 -18.13 -8.80
C VAL A 151 12.75 -19.45 -8.63
N ALA A 152 12.63 -20.11 -7.48
CA ALA A 152 13.31 -21.39 -7.23
C ALA A 152 12.88 -22.46 -8.24
N VAL A 153 11.58 -22.60 -8.51
CA VAL A 153 11.03 -23.52 -9.51
C VAL A 153 11.59 -23.21 -10.90
N VAL A 154 11.56 -21.94 -11.29
CA VAL A 154 12.06 -21.50 -12.60
C VAL A 154 13.56 -21.75 -12.77
N ILE A 155 14.35 -21.60 -11.70
CA ILE A 155 15.80 -21.91 -11.72
C ILE A 155 16.03 -23.42 -11.84
N VAL A 156 15.35 -24.23 -11.01
CA VAL A 156 15.53 -25.69 -10.98
C VAL A 156 15.24 -26.33 -12.34
N HIS A 157 14.25 -25.80 -13.05
CA HIS A 157 13.80 -26.31 -14.35
C HIS A 157 14.33 -25.52 -15.56
N ASP A 158 15.28 -24.61 -15.36
CA ASP A 158 15.89 -23.77 -16.41
C ASP A 158 14.87 -23.06 -17.34
N LEU A 159 13.74 -22.63 -16.78
CA LEU A 159 12.62 -22.10 -17.56
C LEU A 159 12.89 -20.67 -18.08
N LEU A 160 13.71 -19.90 -17.37
CA LEU A 160 14.08 -18.52 -17.70
C LEU A 160 15.59 -18.28 -17.48
N PRO A 161 16.18 -17.26 -18.12
CA PRO A 161 17.61 -17.00 -18.02
C PRO A 161 18.06 -16.68 -16.59
N LEU A 162 19.02 -17.44 -16.07
CA LEU A 162 19.52 -17.31 -14.70
C LEU A 162 19.96 -15.88 -14.35
N TRP A 163 20.63 -15.18 -15.26
CA TRP A 163 21.09 -13.81 -15.02
C TRP A 163 19.93 -12.84 -14.73
N ALA A 164 18.79 -13.02 -15.38
CA ALA A 164 17.61 -12.17 -15.19
C ALA A 164 16.93 -12.48 -13.84
N LEU A 165 16.92 -13.75 -13.44
CA LEU A 165 16.41 -14.19 -12.15
C LEU A 165 17.29 -13.69 -10.99
N LEU A 166 18.61 -13.67 -11.16
CA LEU A 166 19.52 -13.06 -10.19
C LEU A 166 19.26 -11.56 -10.04
N LEU A 167 19.05 -10.82 -11.14
CA LEU A 167 18.66 -9.40 -11.08
C LEU A 167 17.32 -9.20 -10.38
N LEU A 168 16.37 -10.12 -10.54
CA LEU A 168 15.09 -10.09 -9.84
C LEU A 168 15.28 -10.27 -8.33
N VAL A 169 16.08 -11.26 -7.91
CA VAL A 169 16.39 -11.50 -6.49
C VAL A 169 17.10 -10.28 -5.87
N VAL A 170 18.10 -9.72 -6.55
CA VAL A 170 18.79 -8.50 -6.11
C VAL A 170 17.80 -7.34 -5.94
N ARG A 171 16.85 -7.18 -6.85
CA ARG A 171 15.79 -6.16 -6.76
C ARG A 171 14.90 -6.39 -5.53
N GLU A 172 14.50 -7.62 -5.25
CA GLU A 172 13.69 -7.94 -4.05
C GLU A 172 14.42 -7.59 -2.75
N LEU A 173 15.71 -7.93 -2.68
CA LEU A 173 16.58 -7.56 -1.54
C LEU A 173 16.74 -6.05 -1.42
N TYR A 174 16.91 -5.34 -2.55
CA TYR A 174 17.00 -3.88 -2.56
C TYR A 174 15.73 -3.23 -2.02
N VAL A 175 14.54 -3.69 -2.44
CA VAL A 175 13.26 -3.16 -1.94
C VAL A 175 13.10 -3.43 -0.45
N LEU A 176 13.50 -4.62 0.04
CA LEU A 176 13.46 -4.93 1.46
C LEU A 176 14.41 -4.03 2.28
N TYR A 177 15.64 -3.84 1.82
CA TYR A 177 16.61 -2.97 2.46
C TYR A 177 16.10 -1.53 2.55
N ASN A 178 15.63 -0.97 1.44
CA ASN A 178 15.10 0.40 1.39
C ASN A 178 13.87 0.56 2.28
N GLY A 179 12.96 -0.43 2.31
CA GLY A 179 11.81 -0.42 3.22
C GLY A 179 12.23 -0.41 4.70
N ARG A 180 13.29 -1.12 5.06
CA ARG A 180 13.80 -1.14 6.43
C ARG A 180 14.48 0.18 6.81
N VAL A 181 15.25 0.78 5.89
CA VAL A 181 15.87 2.11 6.07
C VAL A 181 14.78 3.18 6.20
N ALA A 182 13.73 3.12 5.38
CA ALA A 182 12.58 4.02 5.42
C ALA A 182 11.94 4.12 6.80
N ILE A 183 11.61 2.95 7.37
CA ILE A 183 10.97 2.84 8.69
C ILE A 183 11.88 3.44 9.77
N LYS A 184 13.19 3.16 9.72
CA LYS A 184 14.16 3.69 10.69
C LYS A 184 14.33 5.21 10.58
N ALA A 185 14.31 5.76 9.36
CA ALA A 185 14.54 7.18 9.11
C ALA A 185 13.31 8.06 9.37
N LYS A 186 12.14 7.50 9.73
CA LYS A 186 10.85 8.21 9.84
C LYS A 186 10.54 9.09 8.61
N LEU A 187 11.02 8.66 7.45
CA LEU A 187 10.75 9.35 6.19
C LEU A 187 9.40 8.83 5.69
N ASP A 188 8.43 9.74 5.53
CA ASP A 188 7.20 9.48 4.79
C ASP A 188 7.57 9.31 3.30
N LEU A 189 8.06 8.12 2.98
CA LEU A 189 8.35 7.76 1.61
C LEU A 189 7.02 7.54 0.92
N LYS A 190 6.52 8.62 0.31
CA LYS A 190 5.42 8.58 -0.65
C LYS A 190 5.74 7.49 -1.65
N ILE A 191 4.95 6.42 -1.61
CA ILE A 191 5.13 5.24 -2.44
C ILE A 191 4.94 5.65 -3.89
N ASN A 192 6.02 5.59 -4.68
CA ASN A 192 5.97 5.86 -6.10
C ASN A 192 5.27 4.69 -6.82
N TRP A 193 4.13 5.00 -7.44
CA TRP A 193 3.33 4.18 -8.34
C TRP A 193 4.06 3.18 -9.26
N PRO A 194 5.16 3.55 -9.97
CA PRO A 194 5.82 2.63 -10.89
C PRO A 194 6.40 1.38 -10.21
N GLY A 195 6.79 1.45 -8.93
CA GLY A 195 7.28 0.28 -8.19
C GLY A 195 6.21 -0.79 -7.97
N ARG A 196 4.94 -0.38 -7.91
CA ARG A 196 3.78 -1.27 -7.79
C ARG A 196 3.37 -1.85 -9.14
N LEU A 197 3.42 -1.04 -10.20
CA LEU A 197 3.10 -1.51 -11.55
C LEU A 197 4.08 -2.60 -12.00
N ALA A 198 5.34 -2.51 -11.57
CA ALA A 198 6.37 -3.51 -11.90
C ALA A 198 6.12 -4.89 -11.29
N VAL A 199 5.34 -5.00 -10.21
CA VAL A 199 5.07 -6.30 -9.55
C VAL A 199 4.21 -7.21 -10.43
N PHE A 200 3.24 -6.63 -11.16
CA PHE A 200 2.31 -7.40 -11.98
C PHE A 200 3.02 -8.16 -13.12
N PRO A 201 3.87 -7.54 -13.95
CA PRO A 201 4.65 -8.26 -14.96
C PRO A 201 5.59 -9.32 -14.37
N VAL A 202 6.19 -9.07 -13.21
CA VAL A 202 7.04 -10.06 -12.53
C VAL A 202 6.23 -11.30 -12.13
N MET A 203 5.11 -11.12 -11.43
CA MET A 203 4.26 -12.24 -11.04
C MET A 203 3.70 -12.99 -12.25
N ALA A 204 3.25 -12.25 -13.27
CA ALA A 204 2.76 -12.83 -14.51
C ALA A 204 3.86 -13.57 -15.29
N SER A 205 5.12 -13.14 -15.21
CA SER A 205 6.26 -13.83 -15.82
C SER A 205 6.51 -15.19 -15.17
N LEU A 206 6.52 -15.26 -13.83
CA LEU A 206 6.73 -16.50 -13.09
C LEU A 206 5.59 -17.48 -13.35
N PHE A 207 4.34 -17.00 -13.31
CA PHE A 207 3.18 -17.81 -13.68
C PHE A 207 3.29 -18.33 -15.12
N SER A 208 3.62 -17.46 -16.09
CA SER A 208 3.73 -17.85 -17.50
C SER A 208 4.82 -18.89 -17.72
N ALA A 209 5.94 -18.80 -17.00
CA ALA A 209 7.02 -19.79 -17.08
C ALA A 209 6.53 -21.16 -16.59
N ILE A 210 5.89 -21.19 -15.41
CA ILE A 210 5.33 -22.41 -14.80
C ILE A 210 4.13 -22.94 -15.62
N ALA A 211 3.47 -22.09 -16.41
CA ALA A 211 2.40 -22.52 -17.32
C ALA A 211 2.92 -23.01 -18.69
N GLY A 212 4.24 -23.07 -18.89
CA GLY A 212 4.86 -23.50 -20.16
C GLY A 212 4.89 -22.44 -21.27
N LEU A 213 4.53 -21.19 -20.97
CA LEU A 213 4.50 -20.08 -21.92
C LEU A 213 5.82 -19.30 -21.90
N ARG A 214 6.92 -19.95 -22.30
CA ARG A 214 8.29 -19.41 -22.17
C ARG A 214 8.49 -18.02 -22.77
N THR A 215 8.07 -17.79 -24.01
CA THR A 215 8.24 -16.49 -24.68
C THR A 215 7.50 -15.37 -23.94
N THR A 216 6.26 -15.64 -23.52
CA THR A 216 5.46 -14.69 -22.73
C THR A 216 6.14 -14.39 -21.40
N ALA A 217 6.66 -15.43 -20.73
CA ALA A 217 7.37 -15.31 -19.48
C ALA A 217 8.62 -14.45 -19.60
N GLU A 218 9.46 -14.65 -20.61
CA GLU A 218 10.67 -13.86 -20.84
C GLU A 218 10.34 -12.38 -21.09
N VAL A 219 9.38 -12.10 -21.97
CA VAL A 219 8.96 -10.72 -22.28
C VAL A 219 8.45 -10.00 -21.02
N LEU A 220 7.60 -10.67 -20.23
CA LEU A 220 7.07 -10.13 -19.00
C LEU A 220 8.15 -9.93 -17.92
N LEU A 221 9.12 -10.86 -17.84
CA LEU A 221 10.24 -10.76 -16.90
C LEU A 221 11.08 -9.52 -17.22
N TYR A 222 11.47 -9.34 -18.49
CA TYR A 222 12.27 -8.18 -18.89
C TYR A 222 11.51 -6.87 -18.73
N LEU A 223 10.21 -6.84 -19.05
CA LEU A 223 9.36 -5.68 -18.81
C LEU A 223 9.27 -5.35 -17.30
N GLY A 224 9.05 -6.37 -16.46
CA GLY A 224 8.97 -6.22 -15.00
C GLY A 224 10.29 -5.76 -14.38
N LEU A 225 11.42 -6.32 -14.83
CA LEU A 225 12.75 -5.86 -14.44
C LEU A 225 12.98 -4.42 -14.88
N GLY A 226 12.72 -4.07 -16.13
CA GLY A 226 12.87 -2.70 -16.63
C GLY A 226 12.07 -1.69 -15.81
N LEU A 227 10.78 -1.96 -15.58
CA LEU A 227 9.91 -1.11 -14.77
C LEU A 227 10.36 -1.01 -13.31
N SER A 228 10.81 -2.11 -12.71
CA SER A 228 11.22 -2.10 -11.30
C SER A 228 12.53 -1.36 -11.06
N TYR A 229 13.51 -1.53 -11.95
CA TYR A 229 14.77 -0.78 -11.88
C TYR A 229 14.56 0.70 -12.22
N TYR A 230 13.67 1.03 -13.16
CA TYR A 230 13.26 2.40 -13.42
C TYR A 230 12.58 3.04 -12.20
N ALA A 231 11.67 2.33 -11.54
CA ALA A 231 11.05 2.79 -10.30
C ALA A 231 12.08 3.01 -9.18
N ALA A 232 13.05 2.10 -9.03
CA ALA A 232 14.13 2.21 -8.07
C ALA A 232 15.02 3.44 -8.33
N PHE A 233 15.28 3.74 -9.61
CA PHE A 233 16.02 4.93 -10.03
C PHE A 233 15.27 6.23 -9.65
N LEU A 234 13.98 6.33 -9.99
CA LEU A 234 13.15 7.48 -9.63
C LEU A 234 13.11 7.70 -8.11
N TYR A 235 12.95 6.61 -7.36
CA TYR A 235 12.92 6.66 -5.90
C TYR A 235 14.23 7.22 -5.30
N ARG A 236 15.38 6.79 -5.83
CA ARG A 236 16.69 7.31 -5.40
C ARG A 236 16.83 8.80 -5.70
N ARG A 237 16.36 9.24 -6.88
CA ARG A 237 16.40 10.65 -7.29
C ARG A 237 15.53 11.50 -6.36
N ASP A 238 14.29 11.11 -6.13
CA ASP A 238 13.34 11.87 -5.32
C ASP A 238 13.78 11.90 -3.84
N GLY A 239 14.35 10.81 -3.33
CA GLY A 239 14.93 10.75 -1.97
C GLY A 239 16.13 11.69 -1.80
N ARG A 240 17.02 11.80 -2.79
CA ARG A 240 18.15 12.74 -2.77
C ARG A 240 17.68 14.20 -2.75
N LEU A 241 16.64 14.53 -3.52
CA LEU A 241 16.07 15.88 -3.56
C LEU A 241 15.45 16.29 -2.20
N GLN A 242 14.78 15.37 -1.52
CA GLN A 242 14.21 15.64 -0.19
C GLN A 242 15.28 15.81 0.90
N LEU A 243 16.37 15.03 0.84
CA LEU A 243 17.49 15.19 1.76
C LEU A 243 18.24 16.51 1.51
N ALA A 244 18.44 16.91 0.25
CA ALA A 244 19.04 18.18 -0.11
C ALA A 244 18.18 19.38 0.35
N ALA A 245 16.85 19.29 0.21
CA ALA A 245 15.93 20.34 0.67
C ALA A 245 15.89 20.50 2.20
N ARG A 246 16.12 19.42 2.97
CA ARG A 246 16.24 19.47 4.44
C ARG A 246 17.60 19.97 4.93
N ALA A 247 18.64 19.80 4.11
CA ALA A 247 20.00 20.27 4.41
C ALA A 247 20.23 21.73 4.01
N ALA A 248 19.32 22.35 3.25
CA ALA A 248 19.35 23.78 2.97
C ALA A 248 19.10 24.55 4.28
N PRO A 249 20.03 25.39 4.75
CA PRO A 249 19.82 26.21 5.92
C PRO A 249 18.62 27.12 5.69
N SER A 250 17.73 27.23 6.69
CA SER A 250 16.69 28.25 6.69
C SER A 250 17.35 29.62 6.58
N SER A 251 17.36 30.21 5.38
CA SER A 251 17.69 31.61 5.21
C SER A 251 16.58 32.42 5.88
N SER A 252 16.80 32.80 7.12
CA SER A 252 16.04 33.77 7.87
C SER A 252 15.89 35.07 7.07
N ARG A 253 14.65 35.48 6.81
CA ARG A 253 14.22 36.88 6.78
C ARG A 253 12.80 36.97 7.31
#